data_AF-A0A1D2RA30-F1
#
_entry.id   AF-A0A1D2RA30-F1
#
_cell.length_a   1.000
_cell.length_b   1.000
_cell.length_c   1.000
_cell.angle_alpha   90.00
_cell.angle_beta   90.00
_cell.angle_gamma   90.00
#
_symmetry.space_group_name_H-M   'P 1'
#
loop_
_entity.id
_entity.type
_entity.pdbx_description
1 polymer ?
#
loop_
_entity_poly.entity_id
_entity_poly.type
_entity_poly.pdbx_seq_one_letter_code
_entity_poly.pdbx_strand_id
1 'polypeptide(L)'
;MNKTKFFLRFLAFTIILFAAWIPFAEIFEGIKYAFVDFTFNLISDDRLIFPETSYPSGAMTNILPFIALVLATPKIVIQRKIRVILIGAAVIFALEVITIDIFYLFENEFGMFVETFMYSVGMVFFPVALWLFMLYRDIFPKEAEQEEKEEGYIKAIKKILPHEVQKEKHTCPVCKKEQENIVVHLKSEHENKMKSKKVKKFLEDHPGLKRLVEK
;
A
#
# COMPACT_ATOMS: atom_id res chain seq x y z
N MET A 1 5.01 12.25 12.24
CA MET A 1 6.40 12.30 11.71
C MET A 1 6.80 13.77 11.48
N ASN A 2 8.02 14.20 11.81
CA ASN A 2 8.50 15.54 11.40
C ASN A 2 8.87 15.49 9.91
N LYS A 3 8.11 16.20 9.07
CA LYS A 3 8.21 16.14 7.61
C LYS A 3 9.60 16.54 7.10
N THR A 4 10.15 17.64 7.60
CA THR A 4 11.47 18.15 7.19
C THR A 4 12.59 17.18 7.55
N LYS A 5 12.56 16.64 8.78
CA LYS A 5 13.57 15.69 9.24
C LYS A 5 13.51 14.38 8.45
N PHE A 6 12.31 13.91 8.09
CA PHE A 6 12.14 12.74 7.24
C PHE A 6 12.70 12.99 5.84
N PHE A 7 12.33 14.10 5.20
CA PHE A 7 12.77 14.45 3.86
C PHE A 7 14.30 14.55 3.75
N LEU A 8 14.96 15.22 4.70
CA LEU A 8 16.42 15.33 4.72
C LEU A 8 17.11 13.96 4.89
N ARG A 9 16.54 13.07 5.72
CA ARG A 9 17.06 11.71 5.88
C ARG A 9 16.88 10.88 4.61
N PHE A 10 15.71 10.97 4.00
CA PHE A 10 15.43 10.31 2.72
C PHE A 10 16.42 10.76 1.64
N LEU A 11 16.64 12.07 1.50
CA LEU A 11 17.60 12.61 0.54
C LEU A 11 19.02 12.10 0.82
N ALA A 12 19.45 12.13 2.07
CA ALA A 12 20.77 11.64 2.46
C ALA A 12 20.95 10.14 2.15
N PHE A 13 19.98 9.29 2.52
CA PHE A 13 20.04 7.86 2.21
C PHE A 13 20.03 7.60 0.70
N THR A 14 19.22 8.36 -0.05
CA THR A 14 19.16 8.24 -1.51
C THR A 14 20.55 8.51 -2.11
N ILE A 15 21.19 9.63 -1.76
CA ILE A 15 22.53 9.98 -2.25
C ILE A 15 23.56 8.89 -1.90
N ILE A 16 23.57 8.42 -0.65
CA ILE A 16 24.51 7.39 -0.19
C ILE A 16 24.30 6.08 -0.96
N LEU A 17 23.04 5.64 -1.13
CA LEU A 17 22.71 4.40 -1.81
C LEU A 17 23.06 4.47 -3.29
N PHE A 18 22.75 5.58 -3.98
CA PHE A 18 23.15 5.77 -5.38
C PHE A 18 24.66 5.75 -5.56
N ALA A 19 25.42 6.42 -4.68
CA ALA A 19 26.88 6.38 -4.74
C ALA A 19 27.43 4.96 -4.50
N ALA A 20 26.86 4.24 -3.54
CA ALA A 20 27.24 2.86 -3.23
C ALA A 20 26.82 1.87 -4.33
N TRP A 21 25.81 2.20 -5.14
CA TRP A 21 25.27 1.33 -6.18
C TRP A 21 26.12 1.25 -7.45
N ILE A 22 26.89 2.30 -7.75
CA ILE A 22 27.73 2.41 -8.96
C ILE A 22 28.49 1.10 -9.28
N PRO A 23 29.25 0.49 -8.35
CA PRO A 23 29.99 -0.74 -8.65
C PRO A 23 29.13 -2.00 -8.79
N PHE A 24 27.87 -1.99 -8.32
CA PHE A 24 26.97 -3.14 -8.37
C PHE A 24 25.97 -3.08 -9.52
N ALA A 25 25.83 -1.93 -10.17
CA ALA A 25 24.83 -1.69 -11.20
C ALA A 25 24.93 -2.73 -12.33
N GLU A 26 26.14 -3.00 -12.84
CA GLU A 26 26.37 -3.97 -13.92
C GLU A 26 25.96 -5.40 -13.51
N ILE A 27 26.31 -5.81 -12.28
CA ILE A 27 25.96 -7.14 -11.77
C ILE A 27 24.45 -7.28 -11.63
N PHE A 28 23.79 -6.27 -11.07
CA PHE A 28 22.34 -6.27 -10.92
C PHE A 28 21.62 -6.34 -12.27
N GLU A 29 22.05 -5.53 -13.24
CA GLU A 29 21.52 -5.59 -14.60
C GLU A 29 21.71 -6.99 -15.20
N GLY A 30 22.90 -7.59 -15.07
CA GLY A 30 23.14 -8.95 -15.55
C GLY A 30 22.20 -10.00 -14.93
N ILE A 31 21.96 -9.91 -13.62
CA ILE A 31 20.99 -10.78 -12.93
C ILE A 31 19.58 -10.54 -13.46
N LYS A 32 19.17 -9.27 -13.60
CA LYS A 32 17.84 -8.89 -14.11
C LYS A 32 17.60 -9.47 -15.49
N TYR A 33 18.54 -9.33 -16.42
CA TYR A 33 18.40 -9.87 -17.77
C TYR A 33 18.43 -11.39 -17.81
N ALA A 34 19.19 -12.06 -16.94
CA ALA A 34 19.12 -13.52 -16.83
C ALA A 34 17.71 -13.98 -16.39
N PHE A 35 17.04 -13.21 -15.52
CA PHE A 35 15.65 -13.49 -15.15
C PHE A 35 14.68 -13.20 -16.28
N VAL A 36 14.85 -12.09 -17.02
CA VAL A 36 14.06 -11.77 -18.21
C VAL A 36 14.19 -12.87 -19.25
N ASP A 37 15.41 -13.29 -19.61
CA ASP A 37 15.61 -14.38 -20.56
C ASP A 37 14.92 -15.67 -20.08
N PHE A 38 15.04 -16.00 -18.79
CA PHE A 38 14.35 -17.14 -18.21
C PHE A 38 12.81 -17.04 -18.30
N THR A 39 12.22 -15.90 -17.92
CA THR A 39 10.75 -15.71 -17.94
C THR A 39 10.22 -15.57 -19.35
N PHE A 40 10.95 -14.89 -20.24
CA PHE A 40 10.62 -14.76 -21.65
C PHE A 40 10.58 -16.12 -22.34
N ASN A 41 11.60 -16.96 -22.16
CA ASN A 41 11.61 -18.32 -22.73
C ASN A 41 10.53 -19.23 -22.13
N LEU A 42 10.02 -18.93 -20.93
CA LEU A 42 8.91 -19.67 -20.33
C LEU A 42 7.55 -19.31 -20.95
N ILE A 43 7.41 -18.08 -21.44
CA ILE A 43 6.14 -17.50 -21.89
C ILE A 43 6.04 -17.47 -23.43
N SER A 44 7.15 -17.23 -24.11
CA SER A 44 7.20 -17.11 -25.56
C SER A 44 7.21 -18.47 -26.26
N ASP A 45 6.53 -18.54 -27.41
CA ASP A 45 6.70 -19.64 -28.35
C ASP A 45 8.14 -19.59 -28.91
N ASP A 46 8.73 -20.74 -29.30
CA ASP A 46 10.11 -20.93 -29.80
C ASP A 46 10.55 -20.00 -30.97
N ARG A 47 9.67 -19.11 -31.43
CA ARG A 47 9.86 -18.18 -32.56
C ARG A 47 10.30 -16.78 -32.14
N LEU A 48 10.19 -16.40 -30.87
CA LEU A 48 10.63 -15.10 -30.39
C LEU A 48 12.04 -15.23 -29.79
N ILE A 49 12.99 -14.47 -30.33
CA ILE A 49 14.37 -14.44 -29.84
C ILE A 49 14.56 -13.14 -29.08
N PHE A 50 14.97 -13.24 -27.81
CA PHE A 50 15.33 -12.07 -27.02
C PHE A 50 16.53 -11.35 -27.68
N PRO A 51 16.42 -10.07 -28.06
CA PRO A 51 17.46 -9.43 -28.87
C PRO A 51 18.73 -9.14 -28.06
N GLU A 52 19.89 -9.43 -28.64
CA GLU A 52 21.22 -9.09 -28.11
C GLU A 52 21.52 -7.57 -28.25
N THR A 53 20.66 -6.69 -27.75
CA THR A 53 20.90 -5.24 -27.85
C THR A 53 21.83 -4.73 -26.75
N SER A 54 22.67 -3.75 -27.10
CA SER A 54 23.57 -3.01 -26.21
C SER A 54 22.77 -2.19 -25.20
N TYR A 55 22.72 -2.69 -23.97
CA TYR A 55 21.87 -2.25 -22.87
C TYR A 55 22.21 -0.85 -22.31
N PRO A 56 21.36 0.18 -22.52
CA PRO A 56 21.33 1.36 -21.67
C PRO A 56 20.22 1.17 -20.60
N SER A 57 20.34 1.44 -19.31
CA SER A 57 21.37 2.07 -18.51
C SER A 57 21.13 1.59 -17.07
N GLY A 58 22.18 1.16 -16.36
CA GLY A 58 22.13 0.73 -14.95
C GLY A 58 21.82 1.85 -13.94
N ALA A 59 21.20 2.93 -14.37
CA ALA A 59 21.10 4.18 -13.61
C ALA A 59 19.78 4.39 -12.87
N MET A 60 18.73 3.61 -13.15
CA MET A 60 17.38 3.94 -12.66
C MET A 60 16.62 2.73 -12.12
N THR A 61 17.13 2.11 -11.05
CA THR A 61 16.38 1.07 -10.34
C THR A 61 15.46 1.70 -9.29
N ASN A 62 14.22 1.24 -9.25
CA ASN A 62 13.21 1.76 -8.31
C ASN A 62 13.44 1.27 -6.87
N ILE A 63 14.37 0.32 -6.74
CA ILE A 63 14.78 -0.31 -5.49
C ILE A 63 15.49 0.71 -4.58
N LEU A 64 16.37 1.58 -5.11
CA LEU A 64 17.14 2.49 -4.25
C LEU A 64 16.26 3.56 -3.57
N PRO A 65 15.36 4.27 -4.28
CA PRO A 65 14.43 5.17 -3.64
C PRO A 65 13.53 4.46 -2.62
N PHE A 66 13.09 3.23 -2.91
CA PHE A 66 12.30 2.43 -1.97
C PHE A 66 13.07 2.12 -0.67
N ILE A 67 14.30 1.64 -0.79
CA ILE A 67 15.16 1.35 0.37
C ILE A 67 15.38 2.64 1.18
N ALA A 68 15.67 3.76 0.50
CA ALA A 68 15.84 5.05 1.15
C ALA A 68 14.60 5.48 1.94
N LEU A 69 13.39 5.30 1.40
CA LEU A 69 12.12 5.58 2.10
C LEU A 69 11.99 4.74 3.38
N VAL A 70 12.23 3.43 3.29
CA VAL A 70 12.14 2.52 4.45
C VAL A 70 13.17 2.89 5.52
N LEU A 71 14.41 3.20 5.13
CA LEU A 71 15.46 3.61 6.05
C LEU A 71 15.16 4.96 6.71
N ALA A 72 14.64 5.93 5.95
CA ALA A 72 14.26 7.25 6.44
C ALA A 72 13.10 7.20 7.44
N THR A 73 12.25 6.17 7.35
CA THR A 73 11.07 6.02 8.22
C THR A 73 11.49 5.86 9.68
N PRO A 74 11.08 6.78 10.57
CA PRO A 74 11.49 6.76 11.97
C PRO A 74 10.68 5.71 12.77
N LYS A 75 11.21 5.30 13.92
CA LYS A 75 10.51 4.47 14.92
C LYS A 75 10.13 3.05 14.48
N ILE A 76 10.66 2.56 13.35
CA ILE A 76 10.52 1.16 12.93
C ILE A 76 11.73 0.35 13.42
N VAL A 77 11.46 -0.81 14.02
CA VAL A 77 12.47 -1.78 14.45
C VAL A 77 13.29 -2.26 13.25
N ILE A 78 14.61 -2.39 13.41
CA ILE A 78 15.53 -2.72 12.30
C ILE A 78 15.16 -4.03 11.58
N GLN A 79 14.75 -5.06 12.33
CA GLN A 79 14.31 -6.34 11.77
C GLN A 79 13.11 -6.18 10.81
N ARG A 80 12.16 -5.29 11.17
CA ARG A 80 11.01 -4.97 10.32
C ARG A 80 11.45 -4.23 9.06
N LYS A 81 12.39 -3.29 9.18
CA LYS A 81 12.96 -2.59 8.01
C LYS A 81 13.61 -3.56 7.03
N ILE A 82 14.45 -4.47 7.53
CA ILE A 82 15.11 -5.48 6.70
C ILE A 82 14.06 -6.33 5.98
N ARG A 83 13.03 -6.82 6.69
CA ARG A 83 11.96 -7.61 6.08
C ARG A 83 11.22 -6.84 4.98
N VAL A 84 10.87 -5.58 5.23
CA VAL A 84 10.17 -4.71 4.27
C VAL A 84 11.06 -4.44 3.05
N ILE A 85 12.35 -4.17 3.27
CA ILE A 85 13.33 -3.98 2.19
C ILE A 85 13.41 -5.22 1.31
N LEU A 86 13.59 -6.41 1.90
CA LEU A 86 13.75 -7.65 1.13
C LEU A 86 12.50 -7.97 0.30
N ILE A 87 11.32 -7.92 0.91
CA ILE A 87 10.06 -8.22 0.21
C ILE A 87 9.80 -7.15 -0.86
N GLY A 88 9.94 -5.87 -0.52
CA GLY A 88 9.65 -4.80 -1.46
C GLY A 88 10.64 -4.72 -2.62
N ALA A 89 11.94 -4.97 -2.37
CA ALA A 89 12.93 -5.09 -3.42
C ALA A 89 12.63 -6.26 -4.36
N ALA A 90 12.20 -7.41 -3.82
CA ALA A 90 11.79 -8.55 -4.65
C ALA A 90 10.56 -8.22 -5.53
N VAL A 91 9.56 -7.52 -4.98
CA VAL A 91 8.38 -7.07 -5.73
C VAL A 91 8.76 -6.09 -6.84
N ILE A 92 9.61 -5.10 -6.54
CA ILE A 92 10.08 -4.12 -7.53
C ILE A 92 10.88 -4.82 -8.62
N PHE A 93 11.80 -5.72 -8.26
CA PHE A 93 12.58 -6.49 -9.22
C PHE A 93 11.69 -7.32 -10.15
N ALA A 94 10.69 -8.03 -9.60
CA ALA A 94 9.74 -8.78 -10.41
C ALA A 94 8.94 -7.88 -11.38
N LEU A 95 8.54 -6.69 -10.93
CA LEU A 95 7.86 -5.71 -11.80
C LEU A 95 8.77 -5.20 -12.92
N GLU A 96 10.05 -4.97 -12.65
CA GLU A 96 11.03 -4.58 -13.67
C GLU A 96 11.20 -5.69 -14.72
N VAL A 97 11.33 -6.95 -14.30
CA VAL A 97 11.42 -8.12 -15.19
C VAL A 97 10.17 -8.22 -16.07
N ILE A 98 8.97 -8.21 -15.47
CA ILE A 98 7.69 -8.30 -16.20
C ILE A 98 7.52 -7.14 -17.19
N THR A 99 7.99 -5.93 -16.84
CA THR A 99 7.90 -4.77 -17.73
C THR A 99 8.71 -4.99 -19.00
N ILE A 100 9.93 -5.53 -18.86
CA ILE A 100 10.80 -5.85 -19.98
C ILE A 100 10.18 -6.98 -20.83
N ASP A 101 9.66 -8.02 -20.19
CA ASP A 101 8.95 -9.10 -20.90
C ASP A 101 7.77 -8.56 -21.71
N ILE A 102 6.93 -7.71 -21.12
CA ILE A 102 5.79 -7.09 -21.83
C ILE A 102 6.26 -6.27 -23.02
N PHE A 103 7.32 -5.48 -22.85
CA PHE A 103 7.86 -4.68 -23.94
C PHE A 103 8.25 -5.55 -25.15
N TYR A 104 8.95 -6.67 -24.92
CA TYR A 104 9.38 -7.55 -26.00
C TYR A 104 8.29 -8.49 -26.51
N LEU A 105 7.36 -8.94 -25.66
CA LEU A 105 6.24 -9.79 -26.10
C LEU A 105 5.21 -9.01 -26.93
N PHE A 106 5.08 -7.71 -26.67
CA PHE A 106 4.14 -6.83 -27.36
C PHE A 106 4.90 -5.75 -28.13
N GLU A 107 5.51 -6.13 -29.27
CA GLU A 107 6.18 -5.21 -30.23
C GLU A 107 5.17 -4.26 -30.94
N ASN A 108 4.35 -3.57 -30.17
CA ASN A 108 3.32 -2.66 -30.63
C ASN A 108 3.24 -1.43 -29.70
N GLU A 109 2.30 -0.53 -29.98
CA GLU A 109 2.10 0.68 -29.17
C GLU A 109 1.82 0.40 -27.69
N PHE A 110 1.23 -0.77 -27.37
CA PHE A 110 0.94 -1.14 -25.99
C PHE A 110 2.22 -1.47 -25.21
N GLY A 111 3.15 -2.25 -25.78
CA GLY A 111 4.43 -2.54 -25.14
C GLY A 111 5.25 -1.28 -24.85
N MET A 112 5.34 -0.39 -25.85
CA MET A 112 5.99 0.93 -25.69
C MET A 112 5.29 1.81 -24.64
N PHE A 113 3.96 1.80 -24.60
CA PHE A 113 3.20 2.54 -23.59
C PHE A 113 3.48 2.02 -22.19
N VAL A 114 3.46 0.69 -21.98
CA VAL A 114 3.73 0.08 -20.68
C VAL A 114 5.15 0.40 -20.22
N GLU A 115 6.15 0.22 -21.09
CA GLU A 115 7.53 0.59 -20.80
C GLU A 115 7.63 2.07 -20.41
N THR A 116 7.13 2.97 -21.25
CA THR A 116 7.17 4.42 -21.00
C THR A 116 6.46 4.79 -19.69
N PHE A 117 5.32 4.17 -19.39
CA PHE A 117 4.59 4.41 -18.14
C PHE A 117 5.38 3.92 -16.91
N MET A 118 5.95 2.72 -16.98
CA MET A 118 6.73 2.12 -15.91
C MET A 118 8.02 2.91 -15.64
N TYR A 119 8.70 3.40 -16.69
CA TYR A 119 9.84 4.27 -16.54
C TYR A 119 9.44 5.69 -16.09
N SER A 120 8.38 6.30 -16.60
CA SER A 120 8.03 7.67 -16.19
C SER A 120 7.36 7.75 -14.81
N VAL A 121 6.16 7.17 -14.70
CA VAL A 121 5.32 7.24 -13.50
C VAL A 121 5.79 6.18 -12.52
N GLY A 122 6.06 4.98 -13.01
CA GLY A 122 6.41 3.85 -12.17
C GLY A 122 7.67 4.10 -11.34
N MET A 123 8.66 4.80 -11.90
CA MET A 123 9.92 5.03 -11.19
C MET A 123 9.78 5.84 -9.90
N VAL A 124 8.88 6.83 -9.91
CA VAL A 124 8.66 7.70 -8.76
C VAL A 124 7.53 7.16 -7.88
N PHE A 125 6.47 6.68 -8.51
CA PHE A 125 5.24 6.32 -7.80
C PHE A 125 5.35 4.96 -7.10
N PHE A 126 5.88 3.92 -7.74
CA PHE A 126 5.87 2.57 -7.15
C PHE A 126 6.66 2.48 -5.84
N PRO A 127 7.88 3.05 -5.72
CA PRO A 127 8.60 3.06 -4.45
C PRO A 127 7.78 3.68 -3.32
N VAL A 128 7.11 4.79 -3.59
CA VAL A 128 6.28 5.50 -2.60
C VAL A 128 5.03 4.71 -2.26
N ALA A 129 4.32 4.20 -3.27
CA ALA A 129 3.09 3.44 -3.08
C ALA A 129 3.36 2.14 -2.30
N LEU A 130 4.41 1.41 -2.66
CA LEU A 130 4.81 0.17 -1.98
C LEU A 130 5.28 0.43 -0.55
N TRP A 131 6.07 1.48 -0.34
CA TRP A 131 6.49 1.93 0.98
C TRP A 131 5.28 2.26 1.87
N LEU A 132 4.34 3.06 1.36
CA LEU A 132 3.10 3.40 2.07
C LEU A 132 2.29 2.15 2.39
N PHE A 133 2.11 1.25 1.42
CA PHE A 133 1.35 0.01 1.61
C PHE A 133 1.96 -0.86 2.72
N MET A 134 3.28 -1.08 2.71
CA MET A 134 3.94 -1.99 3.64
C MET A 134 4.13 -1.39 5.05
N LEU A 135 4.24 -0.06 5.15
CA LEU A 135 4.51 0.65 6.40
C LEU A 135 3.36 1.55 6.85
N TYR A 136 2.16 1.40 6.26
CA TYR A 136 1.00 2.23 6.57
C TYR A 136 0.76 2.36 8.07
N ARG A 137 0.70 1.21 8.77
CA ARG A 137 0.45 1.15 10.22
C ARG A 137 1.58 1.78 11.06
N ASP A 138 2.81 1.81 10.55
CA ASP A 138 3.93 2.46 11.26
C ASP A 138 3.95 3.98 11.04
N ILE A 139 3.53 4.42 9.84
CA ILE A 139 3.49 5.83 9.46
C ILE A 139 2.27 6.53 10.08
N PHE A 140 1.13 5.84 10.09
CA PHE A 140 -0.19 6.30 10.53
C PHE A 140 -0.76 5.40 11.64
N PRO A 141 -0.13 5.35 12.83
CA PRO A 141 -0.53 4.42 13.88
C PRO A 141 -1.90 4.74 14.48
N LYS A 142 -2.32 6.02 14.48
CA LYS A 142 -3.61 6.42 15.05
C LYS A 142 -4.77 6.00 14.15
N GLU A 143 -4.58 6.21 12.86
CA GLU A 143 -5.52 5.84 11.81
C GLU A 143 -5.68 4.32 11.77
N ALA A 144 -4.56 3.58 11.83
CA ALA A 144 -4.58 2.12 11.90
C ALA A 144 -5.27 1.57 13.17
N GLU A 145 -5.11 2.24 14.32
CA GLU A 145 -5.81 1.86 15.56
C GLU A 145 -7.32 2.14 15.48
N GLN A 146 -7.72 3.20 14.78
CA GLN A 146 -9.12 3.53 14.54
C GLN A 146 -9.78 2.53 13.58
N GLU A 147 -9.12 2.17 12.48
CA GLU A 147 -9.58 1.14 11.54
C GLU A 147 -9.77 -0.22 12.24
N GLU A 148 -8.81 -0.64 13.07
CA GLU A 148 -8.90 -1.92 13.79
C GLU A 148 -10.03 -1.94 14.82
N LYS A 149 -10.28 -0.81 15.50
CA LYS A 149 -11.45 -0.64 16.38
C LYS A 149 -12.76 -0.72 15.59
N GLU A 150 -12.82 -0.09 14.41
CA GLU A 150 -14.00 -0.08 13.57
C GLU A 150 -14.30 -1.47 12.99
N GLU A 151 -13.30 -2.17 12.45
CA GLU A 151 -13.43 -3.56 11.98
C GLU A 151 -13.84 -4.52 13.11
N GLY A 152 -13.22 -4.39 14.28
CA GLY A 152 -13.58 -5.16 15.46
C GLY A 152 -15.05 -4.95 15.86
N TYR A 153 -15.52 -3.70 15.78
CA TYR A 153 -16.90 -3.36 16.07
C TYR A 153 -17.88 -3.89 15.03
N ILE A 154 -17.57 -3.76 13.74
CA ILE A 154 -18.36 -4.34 12.64
C ILE A 154 -18.46 -5.86 12.78
N LYS A 155 -17.35 -6.53 13.12
CA LYS A 155 -17.32 -7.99 13.32
C LYS A 155 -18.15 -8.42 14.54
N ALA A 156 -18.11 -7.64 15.63
CA ALA A 156 -18.94 -7.88 16.81
C ALA A 156 -20.44 -7.67 16.51
N ILE A 157 -20.79 -6.60 15.79
CA ILE A 157 -22.14 -6.29 15.32
C ILE A 157 -22.67 -7.43 14.43
N LYS A 158 -21.88 -7.88 13.44
CA LYS A 158 -22.26 -8.98 12.55
C LYS A 158 -22.55 -10.29 13.28
N LYS A 159 -21.88 -10.53 14.41
CA LYS A 159 -22.08 -11.75 15.22
C LYS A 159 -23.33 -11.69 16.09
N ILE A 160 -23.81 -10.50 16.46
CA ILE A 160 -24.91 -10.30 17.39
C ILE A 160 -26.23 -10.02 16.66
N LEU A 161 -26.18 -9.36 15.50
CA LEU A 161 -27.36 -8.94 14.76
C LEU A 161 -27.80 -9.99 13.72
N PRO A 162 -29.09 -10.35 13.69
CA PRO A 162 -29.67 -11.06 12.55
C PRO A 162 -29.42 -10.28 11.26
N HIS A 163 -29.23 -10.99 10.14
CA HIS A 163 -28.91 -10.39 8.84
C HIS A 163 -29.93 -9.33 8.36
N GLU A 164 -31.17 -9.41 8.85
CA GLU A 164 -32.28 -8.50 8.52
C GLU A 164 -32.09 -7.11 9.15
N VAL A 165 -31.55 -7.02 10.36
CA VAL A 165 -31.37 -5.74 11.08
C VAL A 165 -30.13 -4.98 10.60
N GLN A 166 -29.17 -5.65 9.95
CA GLN A 166 -27.92 -5.04 9.46
C GLN A 166 -28.10 -4.18 8.20
N LYS A 167 -29.24 -4.24 7.53
CA LYS A 167 -29.53 -3.49 6.30
C LYS A 167 -30.42 -2.27 6.53
N GLU A 168 -30.91 -2.06 7.75
CA GLU A 168 -31.76 -0.91 8.05
C GLU A 168 -30.94 0.37 8.10
N LYS A 169 -31.21 1.28 7.16
CA LYS A 169 -30.68 2.64 7.19
C LYS A 169 -31.39 3.40 8.29
N HIS A 170 -30.63 3.87 9.28
CA HIS A 170 -31.16 4.76 10.30
C HIS A 170 -30.58 6.17 10.14
N THR A 171 -31.41 7.17 10.38
CA THR A 171 -30.98 8.58 10.40
C THR A 171 -30.33 8.90 11.75
N CYS A 172 -29.11 9.44 11.73
CA CYS A 172 -28.39 9.80 12.94
C CYS A 172 -29.12 10.90 13.73
N PRO A 173 -29.43 10.70 15.03
CA PRO A 173 -30.14 11.69 15.84
C PRO A 173 -29.30 12.95 16.15
N VAL A 174 -27.99 12.90 15.88
CA VAL A 174 -27.05 14.00 16.14
C VAL A 174 -26.79 14.81 14.88
N CYS A 175 -26.41 14.17 13.77
CA CYS A 175 -25.99 14.85 12.54
C CYS A 175 -26.99 14.73 11.37
N LYS A 176 -28.10 14.00 11.55
CA LYS A 176 -29.15 13.76 10.55
C LYS A 176 -28.71 13.05 9.26
N LYS A 177 -27.52 12.44 9.23
CA LYS A 177 -27.07 11.60 8.10
C LYS A 177 -27.69 10.21 8.20
N GLU A 178 -28.14 9.64 7.09
CA GLU A 178 -28.54 8.24 7.01
C GLU A 178 -27.32 7.33 6.97
N GLN A 179 -27.31 6.27 7.77
CA GLN A 179 -26.23 5.30 7.86
C GLN A 179 -26.79 3.89 8.02
N GLU A 180 -26.21 2.92 7.32
CA GLU A 180 -26.58 1.49 7.45
C GLU A 180 -26.09 0.88 8.77
N ASN A 181 -25.01 1.42 9.36
CA ASN A 181 -24.48 0.98 10.66
C ASN A 181 -24.46 2.13 11.66
N ILE A 182 -25.65 2.57 12.09
CA ILE A 182 -25.84 3.75 12.94
C ILE A 182 -25.05 3.72 14.25
N VAL A 183 -24.82 2.53 14.81
CA VAL A 183 -24.08 2.38 16.08
C VAL A 183 -22.58 2.59 15.89
N VAL A 184 -22.01 2.15 14.76
CA VAL A 184 -20.59 2.42 14.40
C VAL A 184 -20.41 3.93 14.30
N HIS A 185 -21.25 4.57 13.49
CA HIS A 185 -21.24 6.01 13.28
C HIS A 185 -21.39 6.81 14.59
N LEU A 186 -22.31 6.41 15.47
CA LEU A 186 -22.50 7.09 16.77
C LEU A 186 -21.27 6.96 17.68
N LYS A 187 -20.59 5.81 17.69
CA LYS A 187 -19.37 5.62 18.48
C LYS A 187 -18.15 6.32 17.87
N SER A 188 -17.98 6.31 16.55
CA SER A 188 -16.81 6.92 15.89
C SER A 188 -16.88 8.45 15.80
N GLU A 189 -18.02 9.00 15.38
CA GLU A 189 -18.17 10.45 15.12
C GLU A 189 -18.74 11.21 16.32
N HIS A 190 -19.42 10.51 17.24
CA HIS A 190 -20.23 11.13 18.29
C HIS A 190 -20.02 10.51 19.68
N GLU A 191 -18.85 9.93 19.95
CA GLU A 191 -18.50 9.31 21.24
C GLU A 191 -18.86 10.20 22.44
N ASN A 192 -18.47 11.47 22.39
CA ASN A 192 -18.71 12.47 23.44
C ASN A 192 -20.20 12.82 23.63
N LYS A 193 -21.06 12.48 22.68
CA LYS A 193 -22.51 12.77 22.69
C LYS A 193 -23.37 11.53 22.92
N MET A 194 -22.76 10.36 23.16
CA MET A 194 -23.47 9.11 23.47
C MET A 194 -24.40 9.23 24.68
N LYS A 195 -24.05 10.07 25.66
CA LYS A 195 -24.88 10.33 26.85
C LYS A 195 -26.00 11.35 26.63
N SER A 196 -26.09 11.96 25.44
CA SER A 196 -27.08 12.99 25.16
C SER A 196 -28.50 12.42 25.19
N LYS A 197 -29.47 13.23 25.62
CA LYS A 197 -30.89 12.83 25.67
C LYS A 197 -31.40 12.32 24.32
N LYS A 198 -30.91 12.90 23.21
CA LYS A 198 -31.29 12.51 21.84
C LYS A 198 -30.82 11.11 21.48
N VAL A 199 -29.57 10.77 21.80
CA VAL A 199 -29.01 9.44 21.52
C VAL A 199 -29.64 8.38 22.43
N LYS A 200 -29.85 8.70 23.72
CA LYS A 200 -30.54 7.78 24.65
C LYS A 200 -31.95 7.43 24.20
N LYS A 201 -32.75 8.44 23.85
CA LYS A 201 -34.12 8.24 23.35
C LYS A 201 -34.13 7.40 22.08
N PHE A 202 -33.26 7.70 21.13
CA PHE A 202 -33.13 6.92 19.90
C PHE A 202 -32.78 5.43 20.16
N LEU A 203 -31.86 5.16 21.09
CA LEU A 203 -31.50 3.79 21.47
C LEU A 203 -32.63 3.09 22.25
N GLU A 204 -33.42 3.81 23.05
CA GLU A 204 -34.62 3.27 23.70
C GLU A 204 -35.69 2.86 22.70
N ASP A 205 -35.89 3.67 21.65
CA ASP A 205 -36.81 3.37 20.54
C ASP A 205 -36.33 2.17 19.69
N HIS A 206 -35.04 1.82 19.77
CA HIS A 206 -34.42 0.72 19.02
C HIS A 206 -33.68 -0.25 19.96
N PRO A 207 -34.38 -1.10 20.71
CA PRO A 207 -33.80 -1.96 21.75
C PRO A 207 -32.73 -2.94 21.25
N GLY A 208 -32.77 -3.32 19.97
CA GLY A 208 -31.70 -4.12 19.34
C GLY A 208 -30.36 -3.38 19.25
N LEU A 209 -30.41 -2.06 18.99
CA LEU A 209 -29.22 -1.20 18.94
C LEU A 209 -28.70 -0.87 20.34
N LYS A 210 -29.59 -0.69 21.32
CA LYS A 210 -29.23 -0.40 22.72
C LYS A 210 -28.31 -1.46 23.32
N ARG A 211 -28.61 -2.75 23.10
CA ARG A 211 -27.79 -3.88 23.60
C ARG A 211 -26.37 -3.89 23.06
N LEU A 212 -26.10 -3.26 21.92
CA LEU A 212 -24.77 -3.16 21.30
C LEU A 212 -23.93 -2.01 21.86
N VAL A 213 -24.61 -1.00 22.42
CA VAL A 213 -23.95 0.14 23.05
C VAL A 213 -23.57 -0.17 24.49
N GLU A 214 -24.37 -0.96 25.19
CA GLU A 214 -24.21 -1.31 26.61
C GLU A 214 -23.26 -2.51 26.87
N LYS A 215 -22.84 -3.21 25.81
CA LYS A 215 -21.76 -4.22 25.83
C LYS A 215 -20.43 -3.58 25.45
#